data_AF-A0A8B5W5X9-F1
#
_entry.id   AF-A0A8B5W5X9-F1
#
_cell.length_a   1.000
_cell.length_b   1.000
_cell.length_c   1.000
_cell.angle_alpha   90.00
_cell.angle_beta   90.00
_cell.angle_gamma   90.00
#
_symmetry.space_group_name_H-M   'P 1'
#
loop_
_entity.id
_entity.type
_entity.pdbx_description
1 polymer ?
#
loop_
_entity_poly.entity_id
_entity_poly.type
_entity_poly.pdbx_seq_one_letter_code
_entity_poly.pdbx_strand_id
1 'polypeptide(L)' 'MDITIVSVGKLKEKYLKKGIEEYTKRLGAYTKIKVVEVPDEKAPENLSEAEMVQVKDKEGERILAKIPEQAYVFALAI' A
#
# COMPACT_ATOMS: atom_id res chain seq x y z
N MET A 1 16.79 -9.09 5.86
CA MET A 1 15.53 -9.26 5.10
C MET A 1 14.74 -7.98 5.29
N ASP A 2 14.28 -7.37 4.21
CA ASP A 2 13.57 -6.10 4.25
C ASP A 2 12.17 -6.34 3.68
N ILE A 3 11.14 -6.02 4.47
CA ILE A 3 9.74 -6.14 4.05
C ILE A 3 9.21 -4.73 3.83
N THR A 4 8.74 -4.47 2.61
CA THR A 4 8.04 -3.22 2.28
C THR A 4 6.58 -3.52 2.01
N ILE A 5 5.69 -2.89 2.78
CA ILE A 5 4.24 -2.91 2.56
C ILE A 5 3.88 -1.63 1.82
N VAL A 6 3.42 -1.76 0.58
CA VAL A 6 2.93 -0.63 -0.22
C VAL A 6 1.40 -0.68 -0.23
N SER A 7 0.74 0.40 0.22
CA SER A 7 -0.72 0.50 0.26
C SER A 7 -1.19 1.78 -0.41
N VAL A 8 -2.40 1.74 -0.98
CA VAL A 8 -3.08 2.90 -1.55
C VAL A 8 -3.89 3.62 -0.46
N GLY A 9 -3.84 4.95 -0.47
CA GLY A 9 -4.53 5.79 0.49
C GLY A 9 -3.77 5.98 1.80
N LYS A 10 -4.21 6.99 2.57
CA LYS A 10 -3.64 7.29 3.89
C LYS A 10 -4.54 6.80 5.00
N LEU A 11 -3.96 6.14 5.98
CA LEU A 11 -4.66 5.75 7.19
C LEU A 11 -4.99 7.00 8.03
N LYS A 12 -6.24 7.15 8.48
CA LYS A 12 -6.66 8.31 9.28
C LYS A 12 -6.92 7.95 10.74
N GLU A 13 -7.27 6.69 10.99
CA GLU A 13 -7.71 6.18 12.28
C GLU A 13 -6.52 5.96 13.21
N LYS A 14 -6.49 6.70 14.32
CA LYS A 14 -5.40 6.64 15.30
C LYS A 14 -5.21 5.24 15.90
N TYR A 15 -6.28 4.48 16.11
CA TYR A 15 -6.18 3.15 16.70
C TYR A 15 -5.54 2.14 15.73
N LEU A 16 -5.82 2.24 14.42
CA LEU A 16 -5.17 1.41 13.41
C LEU A 16 -3.68 1.74 13.28
N LYS A 17 -3.33 3.04 13.30
CA LYS A 17 -1.91 3.47 13.32
C LYS A 17 -1.15 2.88 14.51
N LYS A 18 -1.72 2.97 15.71
CA LYS A 18 -1.14 2.37 16.91
C LYS A 18 -1.01 0.85 16.81
N GLY A 19 -2.01 0.18 16.21
CA GLY A 19 -1.94 -1.25 15.93
C GLY A 19 -0.75 -1.60 15.04
N ILE A 20 -0.58 -0.89 13.92
CA ILE A 20 0.54 -1.07 13.01
C ILE A 20 1.88 -0.82 13.72
N GLU A 21 1.99 0.23 14.51
CA GLU A 21 3.20 0.55 15.30
C GLU A 21 3.55 -0.58 16.27
N GLU A 22 2.57 -1.18 16.94
CA GLU A 22 2.79 -2.29 17.87
C GLU A 22 3.34 -3.53 17.14
N TYR A 23 2.75 -3.91 16.01
CA TYR A 23 3.24 -5.06 15.23
C TYR A 23 4.59 -4.80 14.58
N THR A 24 4.81 -3.61 14.03
CA THR A 24 6.09 -3.25 13.40
C THR A 24 7.21 -3.19 14.44
N LYS A 25 6.95 -2.69 15.65
CA LYS A 25 7.92 -2.72 16.76
C LYS A 25 8.30 -4.15 17.15
N ARG A 26 7.31 -5.04 17.30
CA ARG A 26 7.55 -6.46 17.64
C ARG A 26 8.38 -7.18 16.58
N LEU A 27 8.10 -6.91 15.30
CA LEU A 27 8.81 -7.52 14.17
C LEU A 27 10.19 -6.91 13.92
N GLY A 28 10.44 -5.70 14.40
CA GLY A 28 11.70 -4.97 14.23
C GLY A 28 12.95 -5.69 14.76
N ALA A 29 12.78 -6.62 15.71
CA ALA A 29 13.87 -7.48 16.20
C ALA A 29 14.33 -8.52 15.16
N TYR A 30 13.51 -8.83 14.16
CA TYR A 30 13.74 -9.91 13.19
C TYR A 30 13.95 -9.39 11.76
N THR A 31 13.29 -8.29 11.41
CA THR A 31 13.28 -7.78 10.03
C THR A 31 13.04 -6.27 10.02
N LYS A 32 13.56 -5.60 9.00
CA LYS A 32 13.21 -4.20 8.75
C LYS A 32 11.87 -4.14 8.05
N ILE A 33 10.92 -3.42 8.62
CA ILE A 33 9.60 -3.17 7.99
C ILE A 33 9.51 -1.71 7.58
N LYS A 34 9.08 -1.49 6.33
CA LYS A 34 8.74 -0.17 5.81
C LYS A 34 7.29 -0.19 5.35
N VAL A 35 6.49 0.76 5.83
CA VAL A 35 5.13 0.98 5.33
C VAL A 35 5.17 2.22 4.43
N VAL A 36 4.70 2.07 3.20
CA VAL A 36 4.69 3.12 2.18
C VAL A 36 3.25 3.31 1.70
N GLU A 37 2.68 4.46 2.03
CA GLU A 37 1.38 4.87 1.54
C GLU A 37 1.55 5.66 0.23
N VAL A 38 0.86 5.26 -0.83
CA VAL A 38 0.75 6.03 -2.07
C VAL A 38 -0.61 6.73 -2.14
N PRO A 39 -0.74 7.88 -2.81
CA PRO A 39 -2.03 8.56 -2.94
C PRO A 39 -3.06 7.69 -3.66
N ASP A 40 -4.28 7.66 -3.12
CA ASP A 40 -5.47 7.16 -3.79
C ASP A 40 -5.90 8.10 -4.93
N GLU A 41 -6.51 7.53 -5.96
CA GLU A 41 -7.19 8.32 -6.98
C GLU A 41 -8.60 8.69 -6.55
N LYS A 42 -9.04 9.86 -6.99
CA LYS A 42 -10.42 10.29 -6.72
C LYS A 42 -11.38 9.41 -7.52
N ALA A 43 -12.13 8.58 -6.80
CA ALA A 43 -13.20 7.76 -7.34
C ALA A 43 -14.57 8.39 -6.99
N PRO A 44 -15.33 8.93 -7.96
CA PRO A 44 -16.75 9.23 -7.75
C PRO A 44 -17.56 7.99 -7.35
N GLU A 45 -18.71 8.18 -6.69
CA GLU A 45 -19.56 7.08 -6.22
C GLU A 45 -20.00 6.13 -7.33
N ASN A 46 -20.18 6.65 -8.55
CA ASN A 46 -20.50 5.87 -9.74
C ASN A 46 -19.37 6.01 -10.76
N LEU A 47 -18.56 4.97 -10.89
CA LEU A 47 -17.55 4.85 -11.95
C LEU A 47 -18.11 3.99 -13.08
N SER A 48 -17.88 4.41 -14.32
CA SER A 48 -17.94 3.51 -15.47
C SER A 48 -16.80 2.49 -15.41
N GLU A 49 -16.91 1.39 -16.17
CA GLU A 49 -15.85 0.39 -16.26
C GLU A 49 -14.51 0.98 -16.74
N ALA A 50 -14.57 1.90 -17.71
CA ALA A 50 -13.38 2.57 -18.22
C ALA A 50 -12.70 3.43 -17.14
N GLU A 51 -13.47 4.14 -16.32
CA GLU A 51 -12.92 4.95 -15.23
C GLU A 51 -12.36 4.07 -14.11
N MET A 52 -12.99 2.93 -13.80
CA MET A 52 -12.45 1.96 -12.85
C MET A 52 -11.08 1.42 -13.28
N VAL A 53 -10.91 1.12 -14.58
CA VAL A 53 -9.61 0.69 -15.13
C VAL A 53 -8.59 1.81 -15.00
N GLN A 54 -8.94 3.05 -15.38
CA GLN A 54 -8.03 4.19 -15.26
C GLN A 54 -7.59 4.48 -13.82
N VAL A 55 -8.49 4.34 -12.85
CA VAL A 55 -8.18 4.47 -11.42
C VAL A 55 -7.15 3.41 -11.02
N LYS A 56 -7.41 2.14 -11.36
CA LYS A 56 -6.50 1.03 -11.05
C LYS A 56 -5.13 1.18 -11.70
N ASP A 57 -5.08 1.64 -12.95
CA ASP A 57 -3.83 1.84 -13.68
C ASP A 57 -2.97 2.92 -13.01
N LYS A 58 -3.56 4.08 -12.70
CA LYS A 58 -2.85 5.17 -12.01
C LYS A 58 -2.35 4.79 -10.63
N GLU A 59 -3.15 4.07 -9.86
CA GLU A 59 -2.74 3.58 -8.55
C GLU A 59 -1.67 2.49 -8.67
N GLY A 60 -1.80 1.60 -9.66
CA GLY A 60 -0.82 0.58 -10.02
C GLY A 60 0.54 1.18 -10.37
N GLU A 61 0.59 2.21 -11.21
CA GLU A 61 1.82 2.95 -11.54
C GLU A 61 2.51 3.50 -10.28
N ARG A 62 1.74 4.06 -9.34
CA ARG A 62 2.28 4.57 -8.07
C ARG A 62 2.85 3.48 -7.20
N ILE A 63 2.19 2.31 -7.14
CA ILE A 63 2.68 1.14 -6.41
C ILE A 63 3.99 0.66 -7.03
N LEU A 64 4.01 0.44 -8.35
CA LEU A 64 5.17 -0.06 -9.08
C LEU A 64 6.38 0.87 -8.92
N ALA A 65 6.18 2.20 -8.90
CA ALA A 65 7.23 3.17 -8.64
C ALA A 65 7.87 3.08 -7.23
N LYS A 66 7.31 2.29 -6.32
CA LYS A 66 7.87 2.01 -4.98
C LYS A 66 8.51 0.63 -4.86
N ILE A 67 8.43 -0.19 -5.90
CA ILE A 67 8.96 -1.56 -5.91
C ILE A 67 10.35 -1.56 -6.58
N PRO A 68 11.42 -1.97 -5.89
CA PRO A 68 12.72 -2.19 -6.51
C PRO A 68 12.66 -3.31 -7.56
N GLU A 69 13.44 -3.21 -8.64
CA GLU A 69 13.43 -4.18 -9.75
C GLU A 69 13.68 -5.63 -9.32
N GLN A 70 14.50 -5.84 -8.28
CA GLN A 70 14.86 -7.18 -7.78
C GLN A 70 14.00 -7.63 -6.59
N ALA A 71 12.94 -6.90 -6.26
CA ALA A 71 12.07 -7.27 -5.16
C ALA A 71 11.24 -8.51 -5.50
N TYR A 72 11.08 -9.40 -4.54
CA TYR A 72 10.08 -10.46 -4.63
C TYR A 72 8.71 -9.89 -4.21
N VAL A 73 7.73 -9.95 -5.10
CA VAL A 73 6.45 -9.23 -4.94
C VAL A 73 5.33 -10.21 -4.58
N PHE A 74 4.58 -9.87 -3.53
CA PHE A 74 3.36 -10.59 -3.13
C PHE A 74 2.18 -9.62 -3.20
N ALA A 75 1.21 -9.89 -4.08
CA ALA A 75 -0.01 -9.11 -4.18
C ALA A 75 -1.09 -9.68 -3.24
N LEU A 76 -1.73 -8.81 -2.45
CA LEU A 76 -2.94 -9.16 -1.71
C LEU A 76 -4.14 -8.88 -2.62
N ALA A 77 -4.90 -9.91 -2.98
CA ALA A 77 -6.08 -9.82 -3.84
C ALA A 77 -7.22 -10.65 -3.27
N ILE A 78 -8.46 -10.17 -3.45
CA ILE A 78 -9.72 -10.84 -3.11
C ILE A 78 -10.67 -10.83 -4.30
#